data_AF-V4AII4-F1
#
_entry.id   AF-V4AII4-F1
#
_cell.length_a   1.000
_cell.length_b   1.000
_cell.length_c   1.000
_cell.angle_alpha   90.00
_cell.angle_beta   90.00
_cell.angle_gamma   90.00
#
_symmetry.space_group_name_H-M   'P 1'
#
loop_
_entity.id
_entity.type
_entity.pdbx_description
1 polymer ?
#
loop_
_entity_poly.entity_id
_entity_poly.type
_entity_poly.pdbx_seq_one_letter_code
_entity_poly.pdbx_strand_id
1 'polypeptide(L)'
;GNPFATQVGQLIEKATDGSQASENWGLFMEICDQINATDEGPKDAIKAIKKRLSQNVGKNYTAVMYTLTCLETCVKNCERRFHLQVAHKDFLHDLIKIIGPKNDPPQAVQEKVLSLIQTWADAFRGQPELKEVDKVYQELKTKGIEFPMTDLDGMAPIHTPARSVPDSELNTNRSARGQAYRTSQTPQTMPSQEPVPASQDQFTKITREMEVVKGNVRVMSEMLTELSPTSVDQSDLELLQELNRTCRQMQQRTVELITTVGNEEITNELLRVNDDLNNVFLRYERFERYR
;
A
#
# COMPACT_ATOMS: atom_id res chain seq x y z
N GLY A 1 -3.13 -35.94 0.27
CA GLY A 1 -2.24 -35.87 1.45
C GLY A 1 -2.60 -34.67 2.29
N ASN A 2 -2.18 -34.63 3.56
CA ASN A 2 -2.36 -33.45 4.41
C ASN A 2 -1.56 -32.26 3.83
N PRO A 3 -2.18 -31.12 3.49
CA PRO A 3 -1.47 -29.96 2.97
C PRO A 3 -0.35 -29.44 3.89
N PHE A 4 -0.50 -29.59 5.21
CA PHE A 4 0.51 -29.21 6.20
C PHE A 4 1.60 -30.26 6.43
N ALA A 5 1.62 -31.36 5.66
CA ALA A 5 2.74 -32.30 5.70
C ALA A 5 3.92 -31.84 4.82
N THR A 6 3.70 -30.88 3.93
CA THR A 6 4.73 -30.30 3.06
C THR A 6 5.53 -29.24 3.81
N GLN A 7 6.77 -28.98 3.38
CA GLN A 7 7.62 -27.95 4.00
C GLN A 7 6.94 -26.58 4.01
N VAL A 8 6.45 -26.12 2.87
CA VAL A 8 5.73 -24.84 2.75
C VAL A 8 4.42 -24.84 3.55
N GLY A 9 3.73 -25.98 3.63
CA GLY A 9 2.51 -26.12 4.41
C GLY A 9 2.73 -25.96 5.91
N GLN A 10 3.83 -26.51 6.45
CA GLN A 10 4.20 -26.34 7.86
C GLN A 10 4.56 -24.89 8.17
N LEU A 11 5.29 -24.22 7.28
CA LEU A 11 5.60 -22.80 7.41
C LEU A 11 4.33 -21.95 7.42
N ILE A 12 3.39 -22.20 6.50
CA ILE A 12 2.08 -21.50 6.47
C ILE A 12 1.29 -21.76 7.75
N GLU A 13 1.21 -23.00 8.23
CA GLU A 13 0.49 -23.33 9.47
C GLU A 13 1.06 -22.58 10.68
N LYS A 14 2.40 -22.50 10.77
CA LYS A 14 3.11 -21.78 11.83
C LYS A 14 2.98 -20.26 11.71
N ALA A 15 3.10 -19.71 10.51
CA ALA A 15 3.12 -18.26 10.27
C ALA A 15 1.75 -17.59 10.43
N THR A 16 0.69 -18.40 10.39
CA THR A 16 -0.70 -17.94 10.44
C THR A 16 -1.40 -18.42 11.71
N ASP A 17 -0.65 -18.70 12.78
CA ASP A 17 -1.20 -19.05 14.08
C ASP A 17 -1.85 -17.82 14.73
N GLY A 18 -3.17 -17.87 14.91
CA GLY A 18 -3.93 -16.77 15.49
C GLY A 18 -3.65 -16.53 16.98
N SER A 19 -2.83 -17.36 17.63
CA SER A 19 -2.31 -17.10 18.98
C SER A 19 -1.08 -16.18 18.99
N GLN A 20 -0.48 -15.90 17.83
CA GLN A 20 0.64 -14.97 17.71
C GLN A 20 0.18 -13.53 17.90
N ALA A 21 1.01 -12.72 18.58
CA ALA A 21 0.70 -11.33 18.86
C ALA A 21 0.63 -10.43 17.61
N SER A 22 1.40 -10.77 16.56
CA SER A 22 1.45 -10.02 15.30
C SER A 22 1.92 -10.91 14.15
N GLU A 23 1.88 -10.39 12.92
CA GLU A 23 2.41 -11.07 11.74
C GLU A 23 3.90 -11.40 11.89
N ASN A 24 4.26 -12.62 11.50
CA ASN A 24 5.66 -13.02 11.40
C ASN A 24 6.17 -12.84 9.97
N TRP A 25 6.60 -11.63 9.65
CA TRP A 25 7.14 -11.27 8.32
C TRP A 25 8.34 -12.13 7.92
N GLY A 26 9.18 -12.54 8.88
CA GLY A 26 10.28 -13.46 8.60
C GLY A 26 9.79 -14.80 8.02
N LEU A 27 8.75 -15.38 8.61
CA LEU A 27 8.14 -16.59 8.08
C LEU A 27 7.41 -16.35 6.74
N PHE A 28 6.80 -15.18 6.53
CA PHE A 28 6.18 -14.86 5.24
C PHE A 28 7.19 -14.82 4.10
N MET A 29 8.38 -14.25 4.35
CA MET A 29 9.46 -14.25 3.36
C MET A 29 10.02 -15.65 3.13
N GLU A 30 10.23 -16.43 4.20
CA GLU A 30 10.66 -17.84 4.08
C GLU A 30 9.67 -18.69 3.27
N ILE A 31 8.36 -18.44 3.41
CA ILE A 31 7.31 -19.08 2.59
C ILE A 31 7.48 -18.70 1.10
N CYS A 32 7.72 -17.43 0.79
CA CYS A 32 7.94 -16.98 -0.59
C CYS A 32 9.17 -17.66 -1.21
N ASP A 33 10.27 -17.71 -0.46
CA ASP A 33 11.50 -18.40 -0.88
C ASP A 33 11.23 -19.88 -1.16
N GLN A 34 10.51 -20.57 -0.25
CA GLN A 34 10.16 -21.97 -0.40
C GLN A 34 9.23 -22.25 -1.59
N ILE A 35 8.29 -21.33 -1.88
CA ILE A 35 7.41 -21.40 -3.05
C ILE A 35 8.24 -21.30 -4.34
N ASN A 36 9.17 -20.35 -4.41
CA ASN A 36 9.99 -20.12 -5.60
C ASN A 36 11.07 -21.20 -5.79
N ALA A 37 11.57 -21.80 -4.70
CA ALA A 37 12.66 -22.77 -4.75
C ALA A 37 12.28 -24.16 -5.29
N THR A 38 10.98 -24.50 -5.36
CA THR A 38 10.55 -25.87 -5.68
C THR A 38 9.43 -25.92 -6.70
N ASP A 39 9.40 -27.00 -7.48
CA ASP A 39 8.43 -27.09 -8.57
C ASP A 39 6.97 -27.20 -8.09
N GLU A 40 6.76 -27.95 -7.01
CA GLU A 40 5.45 -28.15 -6.40
C GLU A 40 5.10 -27.08 -5.36
N GLY A 41 6.05 -26.21 -5.01
CA GLY A 41 5.91 -25.13 -4.02
C GLY A 41 4.62 -24.31 -4.21
N PRO A 42 4.34 -23.79 -5.41
CA PRO A 42 3.12 -23.01 -5.65
C PRO A 42 1.82 -23.77 -5.38
N LYS A 43 1.73 -25.03 -5.83
CA LYS A 43 0.53 -25.86 -5.66
C LYS A 43 0.32 -26.23 -4.20
N ASP A 44 1.39 -26.60 -3.51
CA ASP A 44 1.33 -27.02 -2.11
C ASP A 44 1.03 -25.84 -1.18
N ALA A 45 1.57 -24.65 -1.47
CA ALA A 45 1.22 -23.42 -0.77
C ALA A 45 -0.27 -23.10 -0.89
N ILE A 46 -0.83 -23.13 -2.10
CA ILE A 46 -2.27 -22.84 -2.30
C ILE A 46 -3.15 -23.88 -1.60
N LYS A 47 -2.79 -25.17 -1.63
CA LYS A 47 -3.54 -26.20 -0.87
C LYS A 47 -3.51 -25.92 0.64
N ALA A 48 -2.35 -25.52 1.17
CA ALA A 48 -2.19 -25.19 2.59
C ALA A 48 -2.97 -23.93 2.97
N ILE A 49 -2.89 -22.86 2.17
CA ILE A 49 -3.66 -21.61 2.35
C ILE A 49 -5.17 -21.90 2.34
N LYS A 50 -5.67 -22.65 1.33
CA LYS A 50 -7.08 -23.04 1.25
C LYS A 50 -7.53 -23.79 2.50
N LYS A 51 -6.73 -24.77 2.95
CA LYS A 51 -7.03 -25.54 4.15
C LYS A 51 -7.07 -24.62 5.38
N ARG A 52 -6.08 -23.75 5.55
CA ARG A 52 -5.99 -22.84 6.70
C ARG A 52 -7.17 -21.87 6.79
N LEU A 53 -7.55 -21.25 5.67
CA LEU A 53 -8.74 -20.40 5.59
C LEU A 53 -9.99 -21.21 5.95
N SER A 54 -10.21 -22.35 5.32
CA SER A 54 -11.41 -23.18 5.58
C SER A 54 -11.55 -23.65 7.03
N GLN A 55 -10.44 -23.87 7.74
CA GLN A 55 -10.45 -24.32 9.12
C GLN A 55 -10.80 -23.21 10.12
N ASN A 56 -10.43 -21.97 9.80
CA ASN A 56 -10.50 -20.82 10.71
C ASN A 56 -11.65 -19.84 10.43
N VAL A 57 -12.23 -19.86 9.23
CA VAL A 57 -13.42 -19.05 8.93
C VAL A 57 -14.57 -19.41 9.88
N GLY A 58 -15.17 -18.38 10.49
CA GLY A 58 -16.20 -18.52 11.53
C GLY A 58 -15.67 -18.96 12.91
N LYS A 59 -14.35 -19.06 13.10
CA LYS A 59 -13.73 -19.51 14.37
C LYS A 59 -12.63 -18.60 14.88
N ASN A 60 -11.67 -18.26 14.03
CA ASN A 60 -10.51 -17.45 14.39
C ASN A 60 -10.15 -16.50 13.24
N TYR A 61 -10.69 -15.29 13.30
CA TYR A 61 -10.47 -14.28 12.27
C TYR A 61 -9.06 -13.67 12.27
N THR A 62 -8.33 -13.75 13.39
CA THR A 62 -6.90 -13.40 13.42
C THR A 62 -6.09 -14.32 12.52
N ALA A 63 -6.30 -15.64 12.64
CA ALA A 63 -5.65 -16.62 11.77
C ALA A 63 -6.07 -16.44 10.29
N VAL A 64 -7.34 -16.11 10.02
CA VAL A 64 -7.80 -15.77 8.67
C VAL A 64 -7.06 -14.55 8.12
N MET A 65 -6.97 -13.45 8.88
CA MET A 65 -6.27 -12.24 8.48
C MET A 65 -4.79 -12.50 8.21
N TYR A 66 -4.07 -13.18 9.12
CA TYR A 66 -2.67 -13.55 8.88
C TYR A 66 -2.50 -14.41 7.62
N THR A 67 -3.45 -15.31 7.34
CA THR A 67 -3.42 -16.12 6.11
C THR A 67 -3.64 -15.27 4.87
N LEU A 68 -4.55 -14.29 4.90
CA LEU A 68 -4.79 -13.36 3.79
C LEU A 68 -3.59 -12.43 3.56
N THR A 69 -2.95 -11.93 4.62
CA THR A 69 -1.72 -11.14 4.53
C THR A 69 -0.55 -11.97 3.99
N CYS A 70 -0.39 -13.22 4.45
CA CYS A 70 0.59 -14.15 3.88
C CYS A 70 0.36 -14.38 2.38
N LEU A 71 -0.89 -14.58 1.95
CA LEU A 71 -1.27 -14.76 0.56
C LEU A 71 -0.95 -13.50 -0.28
N GLU A 72 -1.24 -12.31 0.23
CA GLU A 72 -0.86 -11.05 -0.40
C GLU A 72 0.66 -10.97 -0.62
N THR A 73 1.45 -11.24 0.43
CA THR A 73 2.91 -11.24 0.37
C THR A 73 3.42 -12.24 -0.68
N CYS A 74 2.82 -13.44 -0.75
CA CYS A 74 3.17 -14.43 -1.76
C CYS A 74 2.86 -13.93 -3.18
N VAL A 75 1.72 -13.27 -3.42
CA VAL A 75 1.44 -12.71 -4.76
C VAL A 75 2.43 -11.62 -5.14
N LYS A 76 2.85 -10.78 -4.19
CA LYS A 76 3.84 -9.71 -4.43
C LYS A 76 5.26 -10.23 -4.69
N ASN A 77 5.65 -11.36 -4.08
CA ASN A 77 7.04 -11.84 -4.07
C ASN A 77 7.29 -13.15 -4.83
N CYS A 78 6.24 -13.88 -5.22
CA CYS A 78 6.38 -15.12 -5.97
C CYS A 78 6.25 -14.90 -7.47
N GLU A 79 6.83 -15.83 -8.23
CA GLU A 79 6.84 -15.76 -9.69
C GLU A 79 5.49 -16.18 -10.32
N ARG A 80 5.41 -16.02 -11.65
CA ARG A 80 4.23 -16.33 -12.48
C ARG A 80 3.59 -17.69 -12.19
N ARG A 81 4.37 -18.71 -11.81
CA ARG A 81 3.88 -20.04 -11.46
C ARG A 81 2.89 -20.01 -10.29
N PHE A 82 3.11 -19.14 -9.31
CA PHE A 82 2.21 -18.92 -8.20
C PHE A 82 0.98 -18.11 -8.61
N HIS A 83 1.16 -17.06 -9.42
CA HIS A 83 0.05 -16.26 -9.95
C HIS A 83 -0.95 -17.11 -10.73
N LEU A 84 -0.46 -18.07 -11.53
CA LEU A 84 -1.31 -19.04 -12.23
C LEU A 84 -2.17 -19.83 -11.25
N GLN A 85 -1.63 -20.28 -10.11
CA GLN A 85 -2.39 -20.99 -9.08
C GLN A 85 -3.44 -20.10 -8.40
N VAL A 86 -3.11 -18.83 -8.12
CA VAL A 86 -4.03 -17.85 -7.54
C VAL A 86 -5.17 -17.49 -8.49
N ALA A 87 -4.90 -17.42 -9.79
CA ALA A 87 -5.90 -17.11 -10.81
C ALA A 87 -6.82 -18.30 -11.16
N HIS A 88 -6.69 -19.46 -10.51
CA HIS A 88 -7.64 -20.55 -10.70
C HIS A 88 -9.02 -20.17 -10.15
N LYS A 89 -10.06 -20.37 -10.98
CA LYS A 89 -11.46 -20.10 -10.64
C LYS A 89 -11.87 -20.69 -9.28
N ASP A 90 -11.51 -21.94 -9.02
CA ASP A 90 -11.88 -22.61 -7.77
C ASP A 90 -11.27 -21.94 -6.54
N PHE A 91 -10.04 -21.42 -6.66
CA PHE A 91 -9.40 -20.69 -5.57
C PHE A 91 -10.09 -19.34 -5.32
N LEU A 92 -10.34 -18.57 -6.38
CA LEU A 92 -11.03 -17.28 -6.29
C LEU A 92 -12.44 -17.43 -5.71
N HIS A 93 -13.19 -18.44 -6.13
CA HIS A 93 -14.51 -18.74 -5.58
C HIS A 93 -14.44 -19.12 -4.09
N ASP A 94 -13.45 -19.90 -3.68
CA ASP A 94 -13.27 -20.22 -2.26
C ASP A 94 -12.89 -18.98 -1.44
N LEU A 95 -12.13 -18.05 -2.00
CA LEU A 95 -11.81 -16.77 -1.36
C LEU A 95 -13.07 -15.90 -1.18
N ILE A 96 -13.92 -15.79 -2.20
CA ILE A 96 -15.20 -15.06 -2.11
C ILE A 96 -16.13 -15.70 -1.08
N LYS A 97 -16.16 -17.03 -0.96
CA LYS A 97 -16.99 -17.70 0.03
C LYS A 97 -16.67 -17.25 1.45
N ILE A 98 -15.43 -16.89 1.75
CA ILE A 98 -15.01 -16.38 3.07
C ILE A 98 -15.88 -15.19 3.49
N ILE A 99 -16.15 -14.29 2.54
CA ILE A 99 -16.94 -13.06 2.73
C ILE A 99 -18.42 -13.24 2.41
N GLY A 100 -18.85 -14.47 2.16
CA GLY A 100 -20.26 -14.77 1.91
C GLY A 100 -21.11 -14.61 3.18
N PRO A 101 -22.42 -14.33 3.02
CA PRO A 101 -23.34 -14.07 4.13
C PRO A 101 -23.46 -15.23 5.12
N LYS A 102 -23.12 -16.46 4.70
CA LYS A 102 -23.09 -17.64 5.57
C LYS A 102 -22.03 -17.55 6.69
N ASN A 103 -20.93 -16.85 6.43
CA ASN A 103 -19.80 -16.80 7.36
C ASN A 103 -19.82 -15.54 8.24
N ASP A 104 -20.55 -14.51 7.82
CA ASP A 104 -20.69 -13.22 8.52
C ASP A 104 -19.37 -12.70 9.10
N PRO A 105 -18.31 -12.51 8.28
CA PRO A 105 -17.01 -12.14 8.81
C PRO A 105 -16.92 -10.66 9.17
N PRO A 106 -15.98 -10.28 10.06
CA PRO A 106 -15.69 -8.87 10.36
C PRO A 106 -15.41 -8.05 9.10
N GLN A 107 -15.79 -6.77 9.11
CA GLN A 107 -15.61 -5.86 7.98
C GLN A 107 -14.15 -5.83 7.47
N ALA A 108 -13.16 -5.83 8.37
CA ALA A 108 -11.75 -5.85 7.99
C ALA A 108 -11.36 -7.06 7.12
N VAL A 109 -11.96 -8.23 7.34
CA VAL A 109 -11.74 -9.43 6.51
C VAL A 109 -12.41 -9.27 5.15
N GLN A 110 -13.61 -8.67 5.12
CA GLN A 110 -14.32 -8.37 3.89
C GLN A 110 -13.51 -7.43 2.99
N GLU A 111 -13.07 -6.31 3.56
CA GLU A 111 -12.23 -5.31 2.90
C GLU A 111 -10.93 -5.93 2.41
N LYS A 112 -10.27 -6.77 3.21
CA LYS A 112 -9.02 -7.43 2.82
C LYS A 112 -9.19 -8.33 1.60
N VAL A 113 -10.23 -9.16 1.57
CA VAL A 113 -10.50 -10.06 0.42
C VAL A 113 -10.84 -9.26 -0.83
N LEU A 114 -11.68 -8.23 -0.72
CA LEU A 114 -12.07 -7.40 -1.84
C LEU A 114 -10.87 -6.61 -2.39
N SER A 115 -10.04 -6.04 -1.52
CA SER A 115 -8.80 -5.35 -1.87
C SER A 115 -7.83 -6.27 -2.62
N LEU A 116 -7.66 -7.52 -2.18
CA LEU A 116 -6.84 -8.51 -2.88
C LEU A 116 -7.35 -8.76 -4.31
N ILE A 117 -8.66 -9.03 -4.46
CA ILE A 117 -9.27 -9.31 -5.77
C ILE A 117 -9.10 -8.11 -6.71
N GLN A 118 -9.36 -6.90 -6.24
CA GLN A 118 -9.20 -5.66 -7.01
C GLN A 118 -7.74 -5.44 -7.43
N THR A 119 -6.81 -5.53 -6.47
CA THR A 119 -5.38 -5.33 -6.72
C THR A 119 -4.86 -6.33 -7.76
N TRP A 120 -5.28 -7.60 -7.67
CA TRP A 120 -4.87 -8.62 -8.63
C TRP A 120 -5.53 -8.44 -10.00
N ALA A 121 -6.79 -7.99 -10.06
CA ALA A 121 -7.46 -7.70 -11.33
C ALA A 121 -6.71 -6.58 -12.10
N ASP A 122 -6.22 -5.57 -11.38
CA ASP A 122 -5.41 -4.50 -11.95
C ASP A 122 -4.00 -4.97 -12.33
N ALA A 123 -3.31 -5.68 -11.44
CA ALA A 123 -1.95 -6.17 -11.67
C ALA A 123 -1.85 -7.20 -12.80
N PHE A 124 -2.89 -8.03 -12.98
CA PHE A 124 -2.91 -9.08 -14.01
C PHE A 124 -3.63 -8.67 -15.29
N ARG A 125 -4.02 -7.40 -15.41
CA ARG A 125 -4.70 -6.86 -16.59
C ARG A 125 -3.85 -7.11 -17.85
N GLY A 126 -4.50 -7.59 -18.91
CA GLY A 126 -3.83 -7.88 -20.19
C GLY A 126 -3.10 -9.23 -20.24
N GLN A 127 -3.10 -10.03 -19.16
CA GLN A 127 -2.49 -11.37 -19.15
C GLN A 127 -3.57 -12.45 -19.37
N PRO A 128 -3.65 -13.11 -20.55
CA PRO A 128 -4.77 -14.00 -20.89
C PRO A 128 -4.93 -15.21 -19.97
N GLU A 129 -3.84 -15.69 -19.39
CA GLU A 129 -3.82 -16.84 -18.47
C GLU A 129 -4.34 -16.48 -17.08
N LEU A 130 -4.36 -15.20 -16.71
CA LEU A 130 -4.77 -14.70 -15.40
C LEU A 130 -6.12 -13.95 -15.44
N LYS A 131 -6.77 -13.92 -16.62
CA LYS A 131 -8.03 -13.19 -16.88
C LYS A 131 -9.20 -13.57 -15.96
N GLU A 132 -9.13 -14.72 -15.31
CA GLU A 132 -10.19 -15.17 -14.41
C GLU A 132 -10.35 -14.25 -13.20
N VAL A 133 -9.26 -13.61 -12.75
CA VAL A 133 -9.31 -12.62 -11.66
C VAL A 133 -10.14 -11.41 -12.05
N ASP A 134 -9.91 -10.83 -13.24
CA ASP A 134 -10.70 -9.71 -13.75
C ASP A 134 -12.17 -10.08 -13.93
N LYS A 135 -12.47 -11.26 -14.49
CA LYS A 135 -13.87 -11.74 -14.58
C LYS A 135 -14.56 -11.76 -13.23
N VAL A 136 -13.92 -12.37 -12.22
CA VAL A 136 -14.46 -12.44 -10.86
C VAL A 136 -14.67 -11.04 -10.27
N TYR A 137 -13.71 -10.13 -10.47
CA TYR A 137 -13.83 -8.74 -10.05
C TYR A 137 -15.04 -8.04 -10.70
N GLN A 138 -15.19 -8.13 -12.03
CA GLN A 138 -16.32 -7.53 -12.73
C GLN A 138 -17.67 -8.17 -12.35
N GLU A 139 -17.70 -9.50 -12.13
CA GLU A 139 -18.90 -10.20 -11.66
C GLU A 139 -19.36 -9.69 -10.29
N LEU A 140 -18.44 -9.45 -9.36
CA LEU A 140 -18.76 -8.89 -8.04
C LEU A 140 -19.30 -7.46 -8.15
N LYS A 141 -18.68 -6.62 -8.98
CA LYS A 141 -19.18 -5.25 -9.24
C LYS A 141 -20.58 -5.25 -9.85
N THR A 142 -20.83 -6.15 -10.80
CA THR A 142 -22.14 -6.30 -11.45
C THR A 142 -23.23 -6.72 -10.45
N LYS A 143 -22.84 -7.48 -9.41
CA LYS A 143 -23.73 -7.85 -8.29
C LYS A 143 -23.92 -6.73 -7.27
N GLY A 144 -23.33 -5.55 -7.48
CA GLY A 144 -23.45 -4.40 -6.59
C GLY A 144 -22.51 -4.45 -5.38
N ILE A 145 -21.50 -5.31 -5.38
CA ILE A 145 -20.47 -5.30 -4.32
C ILE A 145 -19.59 -4.08 -4.50
N GLU A 146 -19.55 -3.24 -3.47
CA GLU A 146 -18.64 -2.10 -3.41
C GLU A 146 -17.25 -2.57 -3.00
N PHE A 147 -16.24 -2.12 -3.73
CA PHE A 147 -14.84 -2.42 -3.44
C PHE A 147 -14.21 -1.24 -2.68
N PRO A 148 -13.24 -1.51 -1.80
CA PRO A 148 -12.51 -0.45 -1.12
C PRO A 148 -11.79 0.46 -2.12
N MET A 149 -11.52 1.70 -1.70
CA MET A 149 -10.67 2.59 -2.49
C MET A 149 -9.28 1.96 -2.63
N THR A 150 -8.72 1.97 -3.83
CA THR A 150 -7.38 1.39 -4.07
C THR A 150 -6.37 2.17 -3.23
N ASP A 151 -5.76 1.47 -2.27
CA ASP A 151 -4.67 2.00 -1.47
C ASP A 151 -3.43 2.15 -2.36
N LEU A 152 -3.10 3.40 -2.71
CA LEU A 152 -1.98 3.74 -3.58
C LEU A 152 -0.61 3.59 -2.87
N ASP A 153 -0.60 3.44 -1.53
CA ASP A 153 0.61 3.27 -0.72
C ASP A 153 1.31 1.91 -0.92
N GLY A 154 0.58 0.91 -1.46
CA GLY A 154 1.11 -0.44 -1.69
C GLY A 154 1.87 -0.65 -3.01
N MET A 155 1.89 0.34 -3.91
CA MET A 155 2.63 0.28 -5.17
C MET A 155 4.01 0.91 -4.97
N ALA A 156 5.04 0.07 -4.75
CA ALA A 156 6.42 0.54 -4.68
C ALA A 156 6.78 1.39 -5.92
N PRO A 157 7.42 2.57 -5.78
CA PRO A 157 7.78 3.41 -6.90
C PRO A 157 8.67 2.66 -7.90
N ILE A 158 8.33 2.71 -9.19
CA ILE A 158 9.21 2.24 -10.26
C ILE A 158 10.42 3.19 -10.35
N HIS A 159 11.50 2.85 -9.66
CA HIS A 159 12.81 3.44 -9.89
C HIS A 159 13.39 2.85 -11.18
N THR A 160 12.95 3.32 -12.35
CA THR A 160 13.73 3.13 -13.57
C THR A 160 14.82 4.20 -13.61
N PRO A 161 16.11 3.86 -13.52
CA PRO A 161 17.17 4.85 -13.66
C PRO A 161 17.14 5.44 -15.07
N ALA A 162 17.43 6.74 -15.16
CA ALA A 162 17.47 7.46 -16.43
C ALA A 162 18.48 6.85 -17.41
N ARG A 163 18.08 6.78 -18.68
CA ARG A 163 18.88 6.26 -19.80
C ARG A 163 20.11 7.14 -20.03
N SER A 164 21.30 6.65 -19.66
CA SER A 164 22.58 7.32 -19.85
C SER A 164 23.07 7.20 -21.31
N VAL A 165 22.65 8.12 -22.18
CA VAL A 165 23.38 8.41 -23.42
C VAL A 165 23.39 9.93 -23.63
N PRO A 166 24.55 10.60 -23.56
CA PRO A 166 24.71 11.92 -24.14
C PRO A 166 25.11 11.78 -25.62
N ASP A 167 24.33 12.43 -26.49
CA ASP A 167 24.73 12.71 -27.87
C ASP A 167 26.00 13.59 -27.91
N SER A 168 26.78 13.38 -28.96
CA SER A 168 28.11 13.94 -29.20
C SER A 168 28.09 15.46 -29.41
N GLU A 169 29.19 16.16 -29.07
CA GLU A 169 30.05 16.83 -30.07
C GLU A 169 31.17 17.73 -29.49
N LEU A 170 32.36 17.61 -30.12
CA LEU A 170 33.42 18.61 -30.38
C LEU A 170 34.56 18.91 -29.36
N ASN A 171 35.68 18.22 -29.61
CA ASN A 171 36.97 18.75 -30.09
C ASN A 171 38.00 19.49 -29.18
N THR A 172 39.25 19.01 -29.32
CA THR A 172 40.57 19.68 -29.30
C THR A 172 41.43 19.80 -28.01
N ASN A 173 42.47 18.95 -27.99
CA ASN A 173 43.91 19.19 -27.71
C ASN A 173 44.39 20.04 -26.50
N ARG A 174 45.18 19.40 -25.60
CA ARG A 174 46.65 19.66 -25.41
C ARG A 174 47.31 18.88 -24.25
N SER A 175 48.30 18.05 -24.63
CA SER A 175 49.64 17.77 -24.07
C SER A 175 49.97 17.75 -22.55
N ALA A 176 50.32 16.54 -22.09
CA ALA A 176 51.62 16.08 -21.52
C ALA A 176 52.35 16.80 -20.36
N ARG A 177 52.45 16.11 -19.20
CA ARG A 177 53.65 15.79 -18.36
C ARG A 177 53.12 15.08 -17.09
N GLY A 178 53.62 13.99 -16.51
CA GLY A 178 54.95 13.41 -16.43
C GLY A 178 55.54 13.67 -15.04
N GLN A 179 55.35 12.74 -14.07
CA GLN A 179 56.31 12.27 -13.05
C GLN A 179 55.67 11.85 -11.70
N ALA A 180 56.33 10.88 -11.08
CA ALA A 180 55.90 10.05 -9.96
C ALA A 180 56.68 10.37 -8.68
N TYR A 181 56.03 10.34 -7.51
CA TYR A 181 56.69 10.02 -6.22
C TYR A 181 55.68 9.67 -5.10
N ARG A 182 55.79 8.42 -4.63
CA ARG A 182 55.94 7.93 -3.24
C ARG A 182 55.05 8.47 -2.08
N THR A 183 54.12 7.60 -1.68
CA THR A 183 53.82 7.06 -0.33
C THR A 183 53.69 7.96 0.92
N SER A 184 52.53 7.78 1.58
CA SER A 184 52.29 7.56 3.04
C SER A 184 51.59 8.69 3.83
N GLN A 185 50.50 8.27 4.49
CA GLN A 185 49.86 8.80 5.72
C GLN A 185 48.60 9.69 5.57
N THR A 186 47.50 9.13 6.11
CA THR A 186 46.15 9.67 6.36
C THR A 186 46.10 10.58 7.61
N PRO A 187 44.93 11.14 8.02
CA PRO A 187 44.05 12.08 7.32
C PRO A 187 43.70 13.31 8.21
N GLN A 188 43.56 14.52 7.66
CA GLN A 188 42.97 15.65 8.40
C GLN A 188 41.97 16.45 7.54
N THR A 189 40.69 16.19 7.83
CA THR A 189 39.57 17.13 7.97
C THR A 189 39.62 18.47 7.25
N MET A 190 38.75 18.61 6.25
CA MET A 190 38.10 19.86 5.84
C MET A 190 36.58 19.61 5.79
N PRO A 191 35.75 20.58 6.18
CA PRO A 191 34.34 20.35 6.50
C PRO A 191 33.52 20.20 5.22
N SER A 192 33.04 18.98 4.97
CA SER A 192 31.91 18.77 4.08
C SER A 192 30.67 19.35 4.76
N GLN A 193 29.94 20.18 4.03
CA GLN A 193 28.60 20.63 4.42
C GLN A 193 27.70 19.41 4.55
N GLU A 194 27.56 18.91 5.78
CA GLU A 194 26.48 18.01 6.14
C GLU A 194 25.16 18.79 6.15
N PRO A 195 24.03 18.15 5.80
CA PRO A 195 22.72 18.74 5.96
C PRO A 195 22.52 19.09 7.42
N VAL A 196 22.19 20.35 7.69
CA VAL A 196 21.88 20.83 9.03
C VAL A 196 20.77 19.95 9.61
N PRO A 197 20.96 19.29 10.77
CA PRO A 197 19.87 18.56 11.42
C PRO A 197 18.78 19.57 11.77
N ALA A 198 17.57 19.37 11.22
CA ALA A 198 16.41 20.18 11.55
C ALA A 198 16.27 20.22 13.09
N SER A 199 16.34 21.42 13.65
CA SER A 199 16.34 21.62 15.10
C SER A 199 15.01 21.13 15.70
N GLN A 200 15.00 20.62 16.94
CA GLN A 200 13.78 20.15 17.64
C GLN A 200 12.60 21.15 17.58
N ASP A 201 12.89 22.45 17.45
CA ASP A 201 11.90 23.51 17.27
C ASP A 201 11.16 23.43 15.92
N GLN A 202 11.80 23.00 14.84
CA GLN A 202 11.16 22.82 13.52
C GLN A 202 10.17 21.66 13.55
N PHE A 203 10.53 20.55 14.20
CA PHE A 203 9.63 19.41 14.38
C PHE A 203 8.40 19.78 15.19
N THR A 204 8.60 20.47 16.33
CA THR A 204 7.49 20.95 17.16
C THR A 204 6.56 21.89 16.40
N LYS A 205 7.10 22.70 15.48
CA LYS A 205 6.31 23.58 14.61
C LYS A 205 5.50 22.78 13.57
N ILE A 206 6.12 21.83 12.89
CA ILE A 206 5.44 20.97 11.89
C ILE A 206 4.32 20.16 12.55
N THR A 207 4.55 19.58 13.73
CA THR A 207 3.52 18.86 14.49
C THR A 207 2.34 19.77 14.83
N ARG A 208 2.57 21.01 15.26
CA ARG A 208 1.49 21.99 15.51
C ARG A 208 0.74 22.35 14.23
N GLU A 209 1.45 22.54 13.12
CA GLU A 209 0.82 22.82 11.82
C GLU A 209 -0.09 21.65 11.40
N MET A 210 0.36 20.40 11.57
CA MET A 210 -0.44 19.20 11.28
C MET A 210 -1.68 19.06 12.17
N GLU A 211 -1.60 19.40 13.45
CA GLU A 211 -2.78 19.40 14.34
C GLU A 211 -3.84 20.40 13.86
N VAL A 212 -3.42 21.55 13.33
CA VAL A 212 -4.35 22.52 12.73
C VAL A 212 -5.00 21.91 11.47
N VAL A 213 -4.24 21.23 10.61
CA VAL A 213 -4.81 20.58 9.42
C VAL A 213 -5.83 19.51 9.80
N LYS A 214 -5.49 18.63 10.75
CA LYS A 214 -6.40 17.58 11.24
C LYS A 214 -7.69 18.17 11.81
N GLY A 215 -7.60 19.27 12.55
CA GLY A 215 -8.76 19.99 13.06
C GLY A 215 -9.67 20.50 11.95
N ASN A 216 -9.10 21.11 10.90
CA ASN A 216 -9.88 21.63 9.76
C ASN A 216 -10.53 20.50 8.95
N VAL A 217 -9.80 19.40 8.71
CA VAL A 217 -10.36 18.21 8.04
C VAL A 217 -11.54 17.64 8.83
N ARG A 218 -11.40 17.55 10.16
CA ARG A 218 -12.47 17.06 11.03
C ARG A 218 -13.72 17.95 10.93
N VAL A 219 -13.57 19.27 11.07
CA VAL A 219 -14.69 20.21 10.96
C VAL A 219 -15.35 20.10 9.58
N MET A 220 -14.56 20.05 8.51
CA MET A 220 -15.09 19.93 7.15
C MET A 220 -15.83 18.61 6.93
N SER A 221 -15.33 17.52 7.51
CA SER A 221 -15.97 16.20 7.49
C SER A 221 -17.30 16.19 8.27
N GLU A 222 -17.34 16.84 9.43
CA GLU A 222 -18.57 17.00 10.24
C GLU A 222 -19.60 17.84 9.47
N MET A 223 -19.20 18.97 8.89
CA MET A 223 -20.07 19.80 8.04
C MET A 223 -20.63 19.01 6.84
N LEU A 224 -19.79 18.25 6.12
CA LEU A 224 -20.22 17.42 4.99
C LEU A 224 -21.07 16.20 5.39
N THR A 225 -21.20 15.92 6.69
CA THR A 225 -22.07 14.86 7.21
C THR A 225 -23.44 15.42 7.58
N GLU A 226 -23.47 16.62 8.17
CA GLU A 226 -24.69 17.29 8.63
C GLU A 226 -25.42 18.03 7.50
N LEU A 227 -24.67 18.61 6.55
CA LEU A 227 -25.26 19.39 5.46
C LEU A 227 -25.81 18.47 4.36
N SER A 228 -27.02 18.80 3.91
CA SER A 228 -27.63 18.18 2.73
C SER A 228 -27.42 19.05 1.48
N PRO A 229 -26.92 18.49 0.36
CA PRO A 229 -26.71 19.24 -0.87
C PRO A 229 -27.96 19.97 -1.39
N THR A 230 -29.15 19.41 -1.16
CA THR A 230 -30.42 19.91 -1.69
C THR A 230 -31.11 20.95 -0.79
N SER A 231 -30.63 21.13 0.44
CA SER A 231 -31.28 22.00 1.44
C SER A 231 -30.30 22.77 2.31
N VAL A 232 -29.06 22.97 1.84
CA VAL A 232 -28.05 23.78 2.52
C VAL A 232 -28.40 25.26 2.40
N ASP A 233 -28.36 26.00 3.51
CA ASP A 233 -28.51 27.45 3.49
C ASP A 233 -27.24 28.15 2.98
N GLN A 234 -27.41 29.41 2.59
CA GLN A 234 -26.35 30.18 1.96
C GLN A 234 -25.17 30.46 2.90
N SER A 235 -25.42 30.66 4.20
CA SER A 235 -24.37 30.91 5.19
C SER A 235 -23.48 29.69 5.44
N ASP A 236 -24.09 28.52 5.60
CA ASP A 236 -23.37 27.27 5.84
C ASP A 236 -22.59 26.83 4.59
N LEU A 237 -23.13 27.11 3.40
CA LEU A 237 -22.42 26.90 2.16
C LEU A 237 -21.18 27.80 2.03
N GLU A 238 -21.29 29.10 2.34
CA GLU A 238 -20.16 30.02 2.30
C GLU A 238 -19.05 29.60 3.27
N LEU A 239 -19.44 29.17 4.48
CA LEU A 239 -18.51 28.63 5.46
C LEU A 239 -17.81 27.36 4.95
N LEU A 240 -18.57 26.43 4.35
CA LEU A 240 -18.02 25.20 3.79
C LEU A 240 -17.05 25.48 2.63
N GLN A 241 -17.37 26.46 1.78
CA GLN A 241 -16.51 26.88 0.66
C GLN A 241 -15.20 27.51 1.15
N GLU A 242 -15.25 28.37 2.16
CA GLU A 242 -14.06 28.97 2.76
C GLU A 242 -13.19 27.91 3.47
N LEU A 243 -13.82 26.96 4.15
CA LEU A 243 -13.13 25.85 4.78
C LEU A 243 -12.45 24.94 3.74
N ASN A 244 -13.14 24.62 2.64
CA ASN A 244 -12.54 23.88 1.51
C ASN A 244 -11.34 24.63 0.92
N ARG A 245 -11.43 25.96 0.75
CA ARG A 245 -10.30 26.79 0.29
C ARG A 245 -9.11 26.73 1.26
N THR A 246 -9.39 26.82 2.56
CA THR A 246 -8.38 26.72 3.63
C THR A 246 -7.70 25.36 3.62
N CYS A 247 -8.46 24.26 3.55
CA CYS A 247 -7.93 22.91 3.45
C CYS A 247 -7.06 22.73 2.20
N ARG A 248 -7.43 23.30 1.04
CA ARG A 248 -6.60 23.21 -0.18
C ARG A 248 -5.27 23.96 -0.05
N GLN A 249 -5.24 25.09 0.65
CA GLN A 249 -3.99 25.78 0.97
C GLN A 249 -3.12 24.95 1.93
N MET A 250 -3.75 24.31 2.92
CA MET A 250 -3.05 23.39 3.83
C MET A 250 -2.48 22.18 3.08
N GLN A 251 -3.21 21.61 2.12
CA GLN A 251 -2.72 20.52 1.29
C GLN A 251 -1.45 20.89 0.53
N GLN A 252 -1.42 22.05 -0.12
CA GLN A 252 -0.24 22.52 -0.83
C GLN A 252 0.99 22.58 0.09
N ARG A 253 0.80 23.10 1.31
CA ARG A 253 1.85 23.17 2.33
C ARG A 253 2.27 21.78 2.85
N THR A 254 1.32 20.87 3.07
CA THR A 254 1.60 19.49 3.48
C THR A 254 2.43 18.76 2.44
N VAL A 255 2.11 18.90 1.14
CA VAL A 255 2.88 18.31 0.03
C VAL A 255 4.30 18.88 -0.03
N GLU A 256 4.46 20.19 0.13
CA GLU A 256 5.79 20.81 0.21
C GLU A 256 6.61 20.26 1.39
N LEU A 257 5.99 20.11 2.56
CA LEU A 257 6.64 19.52 3.74
C LEU A 257 7.07 18.07 3.50
N ILE A 258 6.25 17.24 2.84
CA ILE A 258 6.60 15.85 2.50
C ILE A 258 7.90 15.79 1.66
N THR A 259 8.09 16.74 0.73
CA THR A 259 9.29 16.76 -0.12
C THR A 259 10.54 17.30 0.57
N THR A 260 10.40 17.98 1.70
CA THR A 260 11.48 18.72 2.36
C THR A 260 11.88 18.14 3.72
N VAL A 261 10.99 17.38 4.37
CA VAL A 261 11.25 16.75 5.66
C VAL A 261 11.99 15.42 5.46
N GLY A 262 13.17 15.30 6.09
CA GLY A 262 13.96 14.06 6.09
C GLY A 262 13.67 13.11 7.25
N ASN A 263 12.75 13.47 8.15
CA ASN A 263 12.36 12.64 9.29
C ASN A 263 11.21 11.70 8.88
N GLU A 264 11.44 10.40 9.01
CA GLU A 264 10.50 9.36 8.58
C GLU A 264 9.17 9.38 9.35
N GLU A 265 9.19 9.59 10.66
CA GLU A 265 7.98 9.64 11.50
C GLU A 265 7.06 10.80 11.11
N ILE A 266 7.64 11.98 10.91
CA ILE A 266 6.89 13.18 10.51
C ILE A 266 6.42 13.07 9.06
N THR A 267 7.23 12.47 8.19
CA THR A 267 6.84 12.23 6.79
C THR A 267 5.62 11.30 6.72
N ASN A 268 5.62 10.23 7.50
CA ASN A 268 4.47 9.32 7.60
C ASN A 268 3.22 10.04 8.11
N GLU A 269 3.37 10.93 9.09
CA GLU A 269 2.24 11.69 9.63
C GLU A 269 1.70 12.73 8.63
N LEU A 270 2.59 13.41 7.89
CA LEU A 270 2.22 14.33 6.81
C LEU A 270 1.49 13.62 5.66
N LEU A 271 1.93 12.42 5.28
CA LEU A 271 1.26 11.60 4.27
C LEU A 271 -0.16 11.25 4.70
N ARG A 272 -0.33 10.76 5.94
CA ARG A 272 -1.66 10.46 6.49
C ARG A 272 -2.59 11.68 6.49
N VAL A 273 -2.10 12.85 6.90
CA VAL A 273 -2.88 14.09 6.89
C VAL A 273 -3.23 14.52 5.45
N ASN A 274 -2.35 14.28 4.49
CA ASN A 274 -2.63 14.54 3.08
C ASN A 274 -3.73 13.61 2.53
N ASP A 275 -3.78 12.36 2.96
CA ASP A 275 -4.84 11.42 2.57
C ASP A 275 -6.19 11.82 3.18
N ASP A 276 -6.19 12.21 4.45
CA ASP A 276 -7.37 12.75 5.13
C ASP A 276 -7.93 13.99 4.39
N LEU A 277 -7.04 14.89 3.92
CA LEU A 277 -7.40 16.03 3.07
C LEU A 277 -8.01 15.60 1.73
N ASN A 278 -7.39 14.65 1.03
CA ASN A 278 -7.91 14.13 -0.23
C ASN A 278 -9.30 13.51 -0.07
N ASN A 279 -9.50 12.74 1.01
CA ASN A 279 -10.79 12.13 1.32
C ASN A 279 -11.89 13.17 1.53
N VAL A 280 -11.61 14.25 2.26
CA VAL A 280 -12.61 15.32 2.49
C VAL A 280 -12.87 16.14 1.22
N PHE A 281 -11.87 16.32 0.34
CA PHE A 281 -12.09 16.96 -0.97
C PHE A 281 -13.01 16.14 -1.88
N LEU A 282 -12.83 14.81 -1.91
CA LEU A 282 -13.72 13.93 -2.69
C LEU A 282 -15.16 14.00 -2.18
N ARG A 283 -15.35 14.07 -0.86
CA ARG A 283 -16.69 14.27 -0.26
C ARG A 283 -17.27 15.63 -0.62
N TYR A 284 -16.46 16.69 -0.60
CA TYR A 284 -16.88 18.02 -1.00
C TYR A 284 -17.24 18.11 -2.50
N GLU A 285 -16.46 17.51 -3.38
CA GLU A 285 -16.76 17.44 -4.82
C GLU A 285 -18.06 16.68 -5.09
N ARG A 286 -18.32 15.62 -4.32
CA ARG A 286 -19.59 14.90 -4.36
C ARG A 286 -20.74 15.78 -3.88
N PHE A 287 -20.55 16.51 -2.78
CA PHE A 287 -21.54 17.43 -2.24
C PHE A 287 -21.91 18.50 -3.28
N GLU A 288 -20.93 19.16 -3.90
CA GLU A 288 -21.16 20.15 -4.96
C GLU A 288 -21.83 19.55 -6.20
N ARG A 289 -21.56 18.28 -6.53
CA ARG A 289 -22.18 17.61 -7.69
C ARG A 289 -23.66 17.30 -7.49
N TYR A 290 -24.11 17.11 -6.25
CA TYR A 290 -25.50 16.77 -5.92
C TYR A 290 -26.32 17.95 -5.39
N ARG A 291 -25.72 19.13 -5.32
CA ARG A 291 -26.40 20.40 -5.09
C ARG A 291 -27.16 20.85 -6.34
#